data_AF-A0A970EVK4-F1
#
_entry.id   AF-A0A970EVK4-F1
#
_cell.length_a   1.000
_cell.length_b   1.000
_cell.length_c   1.000
_cell.angle_alpha   90.00
_cell.angle_beta   90.00
_cell.angle_gamma   90.00
#
_symmetry.space_group_name_H-M   'P 1'
#
loop_
_entity.id
_entity.type
_entity.pdbx_description
1 polymer ?
#
loop_
_entity_poly.entity_id
_entity_poly.type
_entity_poly.pdbx_seq_one_letter_code
_entity_poly.pdbx_strand_id
1 'polypeptide(L)'
;MFNFTRKMTRKGLAVVVAVAGLFMLGLITLVSELDSRAAYGVAETEEDRKAFIRSFGWEVADEPPEIVEVTIPREFDDVYLNYNLIQKAQGLDLWDYAGCRVTRYTYRILNYPTGEEGVLINLLVYDGKVIGGDVMSPRIDGFMHGFRYMGD
;
A
#
# COMPACT_ATOMS: atom_id res chain seq x y z
N MET A 1 23.49 -39.39 -37.23
CA MET A 1 23.50 -38.18 -36.38
C MET A 1 23.22 -36.98 -37.29
N PHE A 2 21.98 -36.49 -37.36
CA PHE A 2 21.62 -35.36 -38.23
C PHE A 2 21.80 -34.06 -37.45
N ASN A 3 22.89 -33.33 -37.72
CA ASN A 3 23.08 -31.98 -37.21
C ASN A 3 22.30 -31.00 -38.10
N PHE A 4 21.13 -30.56 -37.64
CA PHE A 4 20.32 -29.56 -38.32
C PHE A 4 20.84 -28.16 -37.98
N THR A 5 21.92 -27.74 -38.65
CA THR A 5 22.47 -26.40 -38.49
C THR A 5 21.61 -25.42 -39.31
N ARG A 6 20.47 -24.99 -38.76
CA ARG A 6 19.63 -23.97 -39.39
C ARG A 6 20.40 -22.64 -39.39
N LYS A 7 20.88 -22.21 -40.56
CA LYS A 7 21.48 -20.87 -40.73
C LYS A 7 20.41 -19.82 -40.38
N MET A 8 20.52 -19.21 -39.21
CA MET A 8 19.65 -18.11 -38.80
C MET A 8 19.87 -16.92 -39.73
N THR A 9 18.81 -16.54 -40.45
CA THR A 9 18.81 -15.33 -41.27
C THR A 9 18.57 -14.11 -40.38
N ARG A 10 19.04 -12.93 -40.79
CA ARG A 10 18.86 -11.66 -40.04
C ARG A 10 17.38 -11.39 -39.68
N LYS A 11 16.46 -11.81 -40.55
CA LYS A 11 15.00 -11.74 -40.31
C LYS A 11 14.53 -12.71 -39.22
N GLY A 12 15.09 -13.93 -39.15
CA GLY A 12 14.80 -14.89 -38.08
C GLY A 12 15.31 -14.44 -36.72
N LEU A 13 16.48 -13.77 -36.68
CA LEU A 13 17.01 -13.17 -35.45
C LEU A 13 16.11 -12.05 -34.93
N ALA A 14 15.61 -11.17 -35.82
CA ALA A 14 14.73 -10.07 -35.44
C ALA A 14 13.42 -10.55 -34.78
N VAL A 15 12.83 -11.65 -35.29
CA VAL A 15 11.62 -12.24 -34.71
C VAL A 15 11.88 -12.83 -33.31
N VAL A 16 13.00 -13.52 -33.12
CA VAL A 16 13.37 -14.09 -31.81
C VAL A 16 13.58 -12.98 -30.77
N VAL A 17 14.26 -11.89 -31.15
CA VAL A 17 14.47 -10.73 -30.28
C VAL A 17 13.16 -10.05 -29.93
N ALA A 18 12.24 -9.90 -30.89
CA ALA A 18 10.93 -9.31 -30.63
C ALA A 18 10.08 -10.13 -29.66
N VAL A 19 10.06 -11.47 -29.81
CA VAL A 19 9.33 -12.37 -28.92
C VAL A 19 9.95 -12.38 -27.51
N ALA A 20 11.28 -12.40 -27.41
CA ALA A 20 11.97 -12.31 -26.13
C ALA A 20 11.72 -10.96 -25.44
N GLY A 21 11.67 -9.86 -26.21
CA GLY A 21 11.33 -8.53 -25.71
C GLY A 21 9.90 -8.46 -25.15
N LEU A 22 8.92 -9.02 -25.85
CA LEU A 22 7.53 -9.08 -25.38
C LEU A 22 7.37 -9.95 -24.13
N PHE A 23 8.09 -11.09 -24.06
CA PHE A 23 8.08 -11.96 -22.89
C PHE A 23 8.73 -11.28 -21.68
N MET A 24 9.87 -10.60 -21.86
CA MET A 24 10.50 -9.78 -20.83
C MET A 24 9.58 -8.65 -20.36
N LEU A 25 8.91 -7.96 -21.28
CA LEU A 25 7.97 -6.89 -20.93
C LEU A 25 6.79 -7.43 -20.10
N GLY A 26 6.22 -8.57 -20.51
CA GLY A 26 5.16 -9.25 -19.75
C GLY A 26 5.62 -9.75 -18.37
N LEU A 27 6.88 -10.19 -18.27
CA LEU A 27 7.46 -10.59 -16.99
C LEU A 27 7.65 -9.37 -16.07
N ILE A 28 8.13 -8.24 -16.60
CA ILE A 28 8.28 -6.99 -15.84
C ILE A 28 6.93 -6.51 -15.32
N THR A 29 5.88 -6.50 -16.15
CA THR A 29 4.54 -6.09 -15.70
C THR A 29 3.99 -7.01 -14.60
N LEU A 30 4.19 -8.33 -14.72
CA LEU A 30 3.75 -9.30 -13.72
C LEU A 30 4.53 -9.17 -12.40
N VAL A 31 5.84 -8.92 -12.47
CA VAL A 31 6.68 -8.70 -11.28
C VAL A 31 6.30 -7.39 -10.59
N SER A 32 6.01 -6.31 -11.34
CA SER A 32 5.54 -5.05 -10.76
C SER A 32 4.18 -5.17 -10.06
N GLU A 33 3.27 -6.01 -10.56
CA GLU A 33 1.99 -6.30 -9.89
C GLU A 33 2.14 -7.14 -8.61
N LEU A 34 3.13 -8.03 -8.57
CA LEU A 34 3.48 -8.77 -7.36
C LEU A 34 4.18 -7.88 -6.32
N ASP A 35 5.02 -6.94 -6.76
CA ASP A 35 5.69 -5.94 -5.92
C ASP A 35 4.69 -4.91 -5.35
N SER A 36 3.65 -4.58 -6.10
CA SER A 36 2.56 -3.70 -5.61
C SER A 36 1.70 -4.34 -4.52
N ARG A 37 1.69 -5.69 -4.43
CA ARG A 37 1.09 -6.45 -3.31
C ARG A 37 2.09 -6.74 -2.20
N ALA A 38 3.37 -6.47 -2.41
CA ALA A 38 4.41 -6.68 -1.43
C ALA A 38 4.42 -5.49 -0.45
N ALA A 39 3.64 -5.68 0.62
CA ALA A 39 3.84 -5.13 1.96
C ALA A 39 4.58 -3.79 2.01
N TYR A 40 3.81 -2.72 2.19
CA TYR A 40 4.30 -1.53 2.89
C TYR A 40 5.25 -1.98 4.00
N GLY A 41 6.50 -1.50 3.93
CA GLY A 41 7.67 -2.12 4.57
C GLY A 41 7.64 -2.18 6.11
N VAL A 42 8.81 -2.11 6.73
CA VAL A 42 8.92 -2.17 8.19
C VAL A 42 8.25 -0.95 8.82
N ALA A 43 7.56 -1.17 9.95
CA ALA A 43 6.81 -0.19 10.74
C ALA A 43 6.93 -0.48 12.26
N GLU A 44 8.00 -1.17 12.65
CA GLU A 44 8.26 -1.59 14.03
C GLU A 44 8.54 -0.38 14.93
N THR A 45 9.39 0.55 14.47
CA THR A 45 9.75 1.75 15.22
C THR A 45 8.87 2.94 14.86
N GLU A 46 8.89 3.97 15.71
CA GLU A 46 8.18 5.22 15.39
C GLU A 46 8.78 5.91 14.17
N GLU A 47 10.09 5.86 14.03
CA GLU A 47 10.84 6.37 12.90
C GLU A 47 10.42 5.69 11.60
N ASP A 48 10.25 4.36 11.61
CA ASP A 48 9.75 3.59 10.46
C ASP A 48 8.34 4.06 10.06
N ARG A 49 7.43 4.21 11.03
CA ARG A 49 6.07 4.69 10.79
C ARG A 49 6.04 6.12 10.26
N LYS A 50 6.85 7.02 10.85
CA LYS A 50 6.98 8.41 10.36
C LYS A 50 7.60 8.43 8.96
N ALA A 51 8.56 7.57 8.65
CA ALA A 51 9.14 7.44 7.31
C ALA A 51 8.10 6.93 6.29
N PHE A 52 7.30 5.93 6.67
CA PHE A 52 6.18 5.44 5.87
C PHE A 52 5.21 6.57 5.53
N ILE A 53 4.77 7.33 6.53
CA ILE A 53 3.85 8.46 6.36
C ILE A 53 4.45 9.52 5.41
N ARG A 54 5.72 9.88 5.61
CA ARG A 54 6.44 10.85 4.76
C ARG A 54 6.60 10.36 3.32
N SER A 55 6.66 9.05 3.08
CA SER A 55 6.75 8.51 1.72
C SER A 55 5.53 8.85 0.85
N PHE A 56 4.39 9.14 1.49
CA PHE A 56 3.20 9.65 0.81
C PHE A 56 3.17 11.18 0.69
N GLY A 57 4.10 11.92 1.30
CA GLY A 57 4.11 13.39 1.32
C GLY A 57 3.43 14.04 2.54
N TRP A 58 2.99 13.24 3.52
CA TRP A 58 2.41 13.76 4.76
C TRP A 58 3.49 14.16 5.77
N GLU A 59 3.25 15.28 6.44
CA GLU A 59 4.00 15.73 7.60
C GLU A 59 3.15 15.53 8.85
N VAL A 60 3.75 15.00 9.92
CA VAL A 60 3.06 14.74 11.18
C VAL A 60 3.72 15.46 12.35
N ALA A 61 2.92 15.79 13.36
CA ALA A 61 3.40 16.35 14.61
C ALA A 61 4.42 15.41 15.29
N ASP A 62 5.36 16.01 16.03
CA ASP A 62 6.35 15.25 16.80
C ASP A 62 5.83 14.76 18.16
N GLU A 63 4.52 14.89 18.39
CA GLU A 63 3.87 14.32 19.56
C GLU A 63 3.83 12.79 19.47
N PRO A 64 3.89 12.09 20.63
CA PRO A 64 3.69 10.65 20.66
C PRO A 64 2.35 10.29 20.00
N PRO A 65 2.30 9.21 19.19
CA PRO A 65 1.05 8.77 18.61
C PRO A 65 0.09 8.26 19.67
N GLU A 66 -1.21 8.31 19.37
CA GLU A 66 -2.16 7.46 20.07
C GLU A 66 -1.92 6.01 19.64
N ILE A 67 -1.89 5.08 20.60
CA ILE A 67 -1.64 3.65 20.35
C ILE A 67 -2.81 2.86 20.90
N VAL A 68 -3.54 2.16 20.02
CA VAL A 68 -4.70 1.36 20.39
C VAL A 68 -4.59 -0.01 19.76
N GLU A 69 -4.72 -1.07 20.57
CA GLU A 69 -4.85 -2.42 20.04
C GLU A 69 -6.29 -2.66 19.58
N VAL A 70 -6.45 -3.10 18.33
CA VAL A 70 -7.74 -3.37 17.70
C VAL A 70 -7.75 -4.79 17.16
N THR A 71 -8.93 -5.43 17.19
CA THR A 71 -9.11 -6.75 16.58
C THR A 71 -9.80 -6.57 15.24
N ILE A 72 -9.20 -7.09 14.17
CA ILE A 72 -9.88 -7.17 12.87
C ILE A 72 -11.01 -8.20 13.02
N PRO A 73 -12.27 -7.87 12.67
CA PRO A 73 -13.37 -8.82 12.78
C PRO A 73 -13.13 -10.09 11.96
N ARG A 74 -13.72 -11.19 12.40
CA ARG A 74 -13.71 -12.45 11.62
C ARG A 74 -14.70 -12.42 10.45
N GLU A 75 -15.74 -11.61 10.58
CA GLU A 75 -16.82 -11.40 9.63
C GLU A 75 -16.95 -9.89 9.43
N PHE A 76 -16.98 -9.40 8.18
CA PHE A 76 -17.09 -7.97 7.89
C PHE A 76 -18.55 -7.64 7.62
N ASP A 77 -19.10 -6.76 8.45
CA ASP A 77 -20.36 -6.10 8.19
C ASP A 77 -20.18 -5.00 7.13
N ASP A 78 -21.25 -4.31 6.76
CA ASP A 78 -21.20 -3.25 5.75
C ASP A 78 -20.20 -2.14 6.10
N VAL A 79 -19.99 -1.86 7.39
CA VAL A 79 -19.03 -0.84 7.85
C VAL A 79 -17.61 -1.29 7.57
N TYR A 80 -17.23 -2.49 7.99
CA TYR A 80 -15.90 -3.04 7.74
C TYR A 80 -15.65 -3.36 6.26
N LEU A 81 -16.68 -3.77 5.51
CA LEU A 81 -16.59 -3.94 4.06
C LEU A 81 -16.23 -2.61 3.38
N ASN A 82 -16.92 -1.52 3.72
CA ASN A 82 -16.62 -0.20 3.17
C ASN A 82 -15.23 0.29 3.59
N TYR A 83 -14.83 0.06 4.84
CA TYR A 83 -13.48 0.39 5.28
C TYR A 83 -12.42 -0.42 4.52
N ASN A 84 -12.65 -1.72 4.30
CA ASN A 84 -11.74 -2.57 3.54
C ASN A 84 -11.67 -2.19 2.06
N LEU A 85 -12.72 -1.59 1.48
CA LEU A 85 -12.64 -1.03 0.12
C LEU A 85 -11.61 0.11 0.03
N ILE A 86 -11.51 0.95 1.06
CA ILE A 86 -10.46 1.99 1.15
C ILE A 86 -9.08 1.32 1.21
N GLN A 87 -8.93 0.21 1.94
CA GLN A 87 -7.66 -0.53 2.03
C GLN A 87 -7.29 -1.18 0.69
N LYS A 88 -8.27 -1.82 0.02
CA LYS A 88 -8.09 -2.42 -1.31
C LYS A 88 -7.67 -1.41 -2.37
N ALA A 89 -8.21 -0.20 -2.32
CA ALA A 89 -7.79 0.88 -3.22
C ALA A 89 -6.31 1.29 -3.03
N GLN A 90 -5.72 0.95 -1.88
CA GLN A 90 -4.30 1.17 -1.56
C GLN A 90 -3.44 -0.08 -1.84
N GLY A 91 -4.02 -1.17 -2.34
CA GLY A 91 -3.33 -2.44 -2.55
C GLY A 91 -3.26 -3.34 -1.30
N LEU A 92 -4.01 -3.01 -0.24
CA LEU A 92 -4.08 -3.78 0.99
C LEU A 92 -5.40 -4.54 1.13
N ASP A 93 -5.43 -5.61 1.91
CA ASP A 93 -6.67 -6.34 2.18
C ASP A 93 -6.73 -6.80 3.63
N LEU A 94 -7.63 -6.20 4.42
CA LEU A 94 -7.81 -6.58 5.82
C LEU A 94 -8.41 -7.97 5.97
N TRP A 95 -8.97 -8.55 4.90
CA TRP A 95 -9.47 -9.92 4.96
C TRP A 95 -8.37 -10.94 5.29
N ASP A 96 -7.14 -10.67 4.84
CA ASP A 96 -5.99 -11.53 5.11
C ASP A 96 -5.61 -11.56 6.61
N TYR A 97 -6.14 -10.62 7.40
CA TYR A 97 -5.86 -10.45 8.82
C TYR A 97 -7.10 -10.63 9.72
N ALA A 98 -8.14 -11.29 9.21
CA ALA A 98 -9.37 -11.53 9.95
C ALA A 98 -9.16 -12.25 11.29
N GLY A 99 -9.71 -11.69 12.37
CA GLY A 99 -9.55 -12.20 13.73
C GLY A 99 -8.18 -11.93 14.36
N CYS A 100 -7.24 -11.29 13.66
CA CYS A 100 -5.96 -10.88 14.23
C CYS A 100 -6.12 -9.64 15.11
N ARG A 101 -5.31 -9.58 16.18
CA ARG A 101 -5.09 -8.35 16.96
C ARG A 101 -3.96 -7.58 16.30
N VAL A 102 -4.17 -6.29 16.08
CA VAL A 102 -3.25 -5.39 15.39
C VAL A 102 -3.14 -4.10 16.17
N THR A 103 -2.06 -3.36 15.99
CA THR A 103 -1.86 -2.08 16.67
C THR A 103 -2.20 -0.93 15.74
N ARG A 104 -3.14 -0.08 16.12
CA ARG A 104 -3.41 1.19 15.45
C ARG A 104 -2.53 2.29 16.06
N TYR A 105 -1.77 2.96 15.22
CA TYR A 105 -1.05 4.19 15.55
C TYR A 105 -1.73 5.39 14.90
N THR A 106 -2.03 6.41 15.67
CA THR A 106 -2.67 7.65 15.17
C THR A 106 -1.70 8.82 15.30
N TYR A 107 -1.45 9.54 14.20
CA TYR A 107 -0.65 10.75 14.18
C TYR A 107 -1.46 11.94 13.67
N ARG A 108 -1.16 13.15 14.16
CA ARG A 108 -1.77 14.38 13.64
C ARG A 108 -0.99 14.88 12.43
N ILE A 109 -1.68 15.10 11.30
CA ILE A 109 -1.14 15.69 10.08
C ILE A 109 -1.00 17.22 10.24
N LEU A 110 0.06 17.78 9.66
CA LEU A 110 0.37 19.22 9.70
C LEU A 110 0.18 19.93 8.35
N ASN A 111 0.12 19.19 7.24
CA ASN A 111 0.15 19.75 5.88
C ASN A 111 -1.06 19.32 5.04
N TYR A 112 -2.25 19.21 5.62
CA TYR A 112 -3.43 18.86 4.84
C TYR A 112 -3.78 19.97 3.81
N PRO A 113 -3.89 19.69 2.49
CA PRO A 113 -3.91 20.72 1.44
C PRO A 113 -5.02 21.76 1.54
N THR A 114 -6.16 21.41 2.12
CA THR A 114 -7.32 22.32 2.25
C THR A 114 -7.20 23.27 3.45
N GLY A 115 -6.16 23.12 4.28
CA GLY A 115 -5.98 23.89 5.51
C GLY A 115 -6.86 23.43 6.68
N GLU A 116 -7.48 22.26 6.57
CA GLU A 116 -8.27 21.68 7.66
C GLU A 116 -7.37 21.28 8.84
N GLU A 117 -7.74 21.73 10.04
CA GLU A 117 -7.02 21.40 11.27
C GLU A 117 -7.54 20.13 11.92
N GLY A 118 -6.66 19.41 12.61
CA GLY A 118 -7.03 18.20 13.36
C GLY A 118 -7.19 16.95 12.51
N VAL A 119 -6.71 16.97 11.25
CA VAL A 119 -6.64 15.79 10.40
C VAL A 119 -5.64 14.79 10.98
N LEU A 120 -6.02 13.52 11.00
CA LEU A 120 -5.21 12.43 11.54
C LEU A 120 -4.87 11.41 10.45
N ILE A 121 -3.76 10.70 10.63
CA ILE A 121 -3.42 9.51 9.87
C ILE A 121 -3.31 8.31 10.82
N ASN A 122 -4.06 7.27 10.50
CA ASN A 122 -4.10 6.00 11.20
C ASN A 122 -3.26 4.97 10.44
N LEU A 123 -2.40 4.24 11.13
CA LEU A 123 -1.69 3.07 10.60
C LEU A 123 -2.12 1.83 11.40
N LEU A 124 -2.63 0.81 10.73
CA LEU A 124 -2.85 -0.52 11.29
C LEU A 124 -1.59 -1.35 11.05
N VAL A 125 -0.93 -1.77 12.12
CA VAL A 125 0.33 -2.50 12.09
C VAL A 125 0.15 -3.89 12.68
N TYR A 126 0.57 -4.90 11.92
CA TYR A 126 0.61 -6.30 12.36
C TYR A 126 1.97 -6.89 12.02
N ASP A 127 2.61 -7.55 13.00
CA ASP A 127 3.95 -8.14 12.86
C ASP A 127 4.97 -7.17 12.24
N GLY A 128 4.98 -5.94 12.76
CA GLY A 128 5.91 -4.90 12.33
C GLY A 128 5.66 -4.33 10.94
N LYS A 129 4.51 -4.59 10.29
CA LYS A 129 4.19 -4.10 8.93
C LYS A 129 2.87 -3.37 8.89
N VAL A 130 2.78 -2.35 8.02
CA VAL A 130 1.50 -1.67 7.77
C VAL A 130 0.61 -2.59 6.93
N ILE A 131 -0.57 -2.91 7.46
CA ILE A 131 -1.57 -3.77 6.81
C ILE A 131 -2.84 -3.01 6.43
N GLY A 132 -2.96 -1.75 6.86
CA GLY A 132 -4.13 -0.91 6.65
C GLY A 132 -3.94 0.48 7.24
N GLY A 133 -4.86 1.37 6.93
CA GLY A 133 -4.96 2.69 7.52
C GLY A 133 -5.65 3.70 6.63
N ASP A 134 -5.71 4.93 7.13
CA ASP A 134 -6.50 5.99 6.54
C ASP A 134 -6.03 7.37 7.02
N VAL A 135 -6.39 8.39 6.25
CA VAL A 135 -6.35 9.79 6.64
C VAL A 135 -7.78 10.24 6.87
N MET A 136 -8.07 10.86 8.01
CA MET A 136 -9.43 11.22 8.40
C MET A 136 -9.52 12.54 9.17
N SER A 137 -10.72 13.13 9.16
CA SER A 137 -11.11 14.23 10.03
C SER A 137 -12.11 13.74 11.09
N PRO A 138 -11.87 13.99 12.41
CA PRO A 138 -12.71 13.44 13.48
C PRO A 138 -14.04 14.21 13.64
N ARG A 139 -14.29 15.20 12.80
CA ARG A 139 -15.48 16.05 12.82
C ARG A 139 -16.71 15.25 12.39
N ILE A 140 -17.91 15.70 12.80
CA ILE A 140 -19.18 15.06 12.44
C ILE A 140 -19.40 15.05 10.92
N ASP A 141 -18.97 16.10 10.24
CA ASP A 141 -18.96 16.28 8.79
C ASP A 141 -17.59 15.96 8.17
N GLY A 142 -16.77 15.19 8.89
CA GLY A 142 -15.42 14.81 8.46
C GLY A 142 -15.40 13.84 7.29
N PHE A 143 -14.18 13.45 6.92
CA PHE A 143 -13.91 12.56 5.81
C PHE A 143 -12.99 11.42 6.23
N MET A 144 -12.87 10.42 5.36
CA MET A 144 -11.89 9.35 5.46
C MET A 144 -11.44 8.94 4.06
N HIS A 145 -10.13 8.82 3.84
CA HIS A 145 -9.55 8.34 2.58
C HIS A 145 -8.24 7.59 2.83
N GLY A 146 -7.68 6.94 1.80
CA GLY A 146 -6.39 6.25 1.90
C GLY A 146 -5.19 7.19 1.99
N PHE A 147 -3.97 6.65 2.10
CA PHE A 147 -2.73 7.40 2.31
C PHE A 147 -2.32 8.33 1.17
N ARG A 148 -2.86 8.18 -0.04
CA ARG A 148 -2.45 9.01 -1.18
C ARG A 148 -2.66 10.50 -0.88
N TYR A 149 -1.59 11.28 -1.02
CA TYR A 149 -1.64 12.73 -0.89
C TYR A 149 -2.46 13.37 -2.01
N MET A 150 -3.20 14.43 -1.68
CA MET A 150 -4.18 15.06 -2.58
C MET A 150 -3.77 16.46 -3.05
N GLY A 151 -2.56 16.94 -2.74
CA GLY A 151 -2.12 18.32 -3.00
C GLY A 151 -1.30 18.53 -4.28
N ASP A 152 -1.70 17.90 -5.41
CA ASP A 152 -1.11 18.14 -6.74
C ASP A 152 -1.97 19.11 -7.60
#